data_AF-J9AEK6-F1
#
_entry.id   AF-J9AEK6-F1
#
_cell.length_a   1.000
_cell.length_b   1.000
_cell.length_c   1.000
_cell.angle_alpha   90.00
_cell.angle_beta   90.00
_cell.angle_gamma   90.00
#
_symmetry.space_group_name_H-M   'P 1'
#
loop_
_entity.id
_entity.type
_entity.pdbx_description
1 polymer ?
#
loop_
_entity_poly.entity_id
_entity_poly.type
_entity_poly.pdbx_seq_one_letter_code
_entity_poly.pdbx_strand_id
1 'polypeptide(L)'
;DYPSFFNPAKASDVKKADKYDKLAEDIRLFMVHRKGQALTDEILQSFKNHVSADDSFAFRSILKRLCILQKSSNLWLLRDEYQ
;
A
#
# COMPACT_ATOMS: atom_id res chain seq x y z
N ASP A 1 -15.36 -35.79 -15.93
CA ASP A 1 -15.41 -34.34 -16.16
C ASP A 1 -15.64 -33.60 -14.84
N TYR A 2 -14.71 -32.72 -14.44
CA TYR A 2 -14.84 -31.90 -13.23
C TYR A 2 -15.10 -30.46 -13.66
N PRO A 3 -16.26 -29.83 -13.36
CA PRO A 3 -16.53 -28.48 -13.78
C PRO A 3 -15.83 -27.49 -12.85
N SER A 4 -14.92 -26.71 -13.42
CA SER A 4 -14.19 -25.61 -12.80
C SER A 4 -15.13 -24.50 -12.35
N PHE A 5 -15.04 -24.12 -11.07
CA PHE A 5 -15.65 -22.92 -10.49
C PHE A 5 -15.01 -21.65 -11.06
N PHE A 6 -15.35 -21.27 -12.29
CA PHE A 6 -15.14 -19.90 -12.76
C PHE A 6 -16.33 -19.06 -12.31
N ASN A 7 -16.16 -18.39 -11.16
CA ASN A 7 -17.07 -17.34 -10.71
C ASN A 7 -16.64 -16.02 -11.39
N PRO A 8 -17.40 -15.47 -12.36
CA PRO A 8 -17.00 -14.28 -13.12
C PRO A 8 -17.16 -12.95 -12.34
N ALA A 9 -17.43 -13.00 -11.04
CA ALA A 9 -17.69 -11.80 -10.23
C ALA A 9 -16.45 -10.95 -9.86
N LYS A 10 -15.26 -11.25 -10.39
CA LYS A 10 -14.01 -10.49 -10.09
C LYS A 10 -13.43 -9.70 -11.28
N ALA A 11 -14.17 -9.56 -12.39
CA ALA A 11 -13.65 -8.85 -13.56
C ALA A 11 -13.80 -7.32 -13.48
N SER A 12 -14.67 -6.78 -12.61
CA SER A 12 -14.96 -5.34 -12.51
C SER A 12 -14.06 -4.55 -11.55
N ASP A 13 -13.27 -5.22 -10.70
CA ASP A 13 -12.31 -4.57 -9.78
C ASP A 13 -10.92 -4.32 -10.41
N VAL A 14 -10.66 -4.88 -11.60
CA VAL A 14 -9.32 -4.90 -12.21
C VAL A 14 -8.83 -3.49 -12.58
N LYS A 15 -9.73 -2.57 -12.97
CA LYS A 15 -9.33 -1.21 -13.38
C LYS A 15 -9.04 -0.25 -12.21
N LYS A 16 -9.56 -0.51 -11.01
CA LYS A 16 -9.29 0.31 -9.82
C LYS A 16 -8.12 -0.23 -9.01
N ALA A 17 -7.86 -1.54 -9.09
CA ALA A 17 -6.67 -2.16 -8.52
C ALA A 17 -5.40 -1.50 -9.04
N ASP A 18 -5.28 -1.28 -10.36
CA ASP A 18 -4.09 -0.68 -10.98
C ASP A 18 -3.66 0.67 -10.37
N LYS A 19 -4.60 1.55 -10.02
CA LYS A 19 -4.26 2.87 -9.44
C LYS A 19 -3.63 2.70 -8.05
N TYR A 20 -4.18 1.82 -7.23
CA TYR A 20 -3.73 1.59 -5.87
C TYR A 20 -2.55 0.61 -5.80
N ASP A 21 -2.41 -0.28 -6.78
CA ASP A 21 -1.28 -1.18 -6.91
C ASP A 21 -0.01 -0.39 -7.25
N LYS A 22 -0.09 0.56 -8.19
CA LYS A 22 1.02 1.51 -8.44
C LYS A 22 1.38 2.32 -7.19
N LEU A 23 0.38 2.79 -6.46
CA LEU A 23 0.61 3.51 -5.20
C LEU A 23 1.25 2.60 -4.12
N ALA A 24 0.85 1.33 -4.05
CA ALA A 24 1.44 0.34 -3.16
C ALA A 24 2.90 0.04 -3.52
N GLU A 25 3.21 -0.09 -4.80
CA GLU A 25 4.57 -0.24 -5.29
C GLU A 25 5.42 0.98 -4.96
N ASP A 26 4.93 2.20 -5.21
CA ASP A 26 5.65 3.45 -4.87
C ASP A 26 5.94 3.54 -3.37
N ILE A 27 4.96 3.23 -2.51
CA ILE A 27 5.12 3.20 -1.05
C ILE A 27 6.17 2.16 -0.65
N ARG A 28 6.11 0.96 -1.23
CA ARG A 28 7.07 -0.11 -0.96
C ARG A 28 8.47 0.32 -1.38
N LEU A 29 8.63 0.88 -2.58
CA LEU A 29 9.89 1.39 -3.10
C LEU A 29 10.47 2.48 -2.19
N PHE A 30 9.64 3.41 -1.72
CA PHE A 30 10.04 4.45 -0.78
C PHE A 30 10.55 3.86 0.56
N MET A 31 9.84 2.87 1.10
CA MET A 31 10.24 2.19 2.33
C MET A 31 11.54 1.42 2.16
N VAL A 32 11.71 0.68 1.07
CA VAL A 32 12.95 -0.05 0.74
C VAL A 32 14.13 0.92 0.64
N HIS A 33 13.95 2.07 -0.03
CA HIS A 33 14.97 3.12 -0.10
C HIS A 33 15.37 3.67 1.27
N ARG A 34 14.45 3.67 2.25
CA ARG A 34 14.71 4.10 3.63
C ARG A 34 15.09 2.96 4.57
N LYS A 35 15.59 1.83 4.04
CA LYS A 35 16.00 0.63 4.83
C LYS A 35 14.83 -0.03 5.57
N GLY A 36 13.67 -0.10 4.93
CA GLY A 36 12.48 -0.77 5.46
C GLY A 36 11.78 -0.02 6.59
N GLN A 37 12.10 1.25 6.83
CA GLN A 37 11.46 2.04 7.89
C GLN A 37 11.25 3.50 7.49
N ALA A 38 10.10 4.08 7.87
CA ALA A 38 9.83 5.49 7.66
C ALA A 38 8.82 6.03 8.68
N LEU A 39 8.92 7.31 9.04
CA LEU A 39 7.95 7.94 9.92
C LEU A 39 6.65 8.27 9.17
N THR A 40 5.54 8.28 9.90
CA THR A 40 4.23 8.67 9.33
C THR A 40 4.30 10.04 8.67
N ASP A 41 4.95 11.02 9.31
CA ASP A 41 5.09 12.37 8.76
C ASP A 41 5.97 12.42 7.50
N GLU A 42 7.03 11.63 7.43
CA GLU A 42 7.90 11.58 6.26
C GLU A 42 7.21 10.94 5.06
N ILE A 43 6.49 9.85 5.32
CA ILE A 43 5.64 9.19 4.34
C ILE A 43 4.58 10.18 3.85
N LEU A 44 3.88 10.85 4.77
CA LEU A 44 2.90 11.87 4.40
C LEU A 44 3.54 13.00 3.61
N GLN A 45 4.71 13.53 3.98
CA GLN A 45 5.38 14.58 3.22
C GLN A 45 5.77 14.13 1.81
N SER A 46 6.35 12.93 1.67
CA SER A 46 6.75 12.39 0.37
C SER A 46 5.55 12.16 -0.54
N PHE A 47 4.45 11.67 0.03
CA PHE A 47 3.26 11.32 -0.72
C PHE A 47 2.20 12.44 -0.77
N LYS A 48 2.32 13.53 0.01
CA LYS A 48 1.34 14.63 0.01
C LYS A 48 1.24 15.34 -1.34
N ASN A 49 2.33 15.37 -2.11
CA ASN A 49 2.33 15.92 -3.46
C ASN A 49 1.81 14.92 -4.51
N HIS A 50 1.70 13.63 -4.16
CA HIS A 50 1.38 12.52 -5.08
C HIS A 50 0.01 11.87 -4.78
N VAL A 51 -0.48 11.99 -3.55
CA VAL A 51 -1.70 11.39 -3.01
C VAL A 51 -2.69 12.49 -2.71
N SER A 52 -3.74 12.56 -3.53
CA SER A 52 -4.87 13.44 -3.30
C SER A 52 -5.61 13.05 -2.00
N ALA A 53 -6.30 14.01 -1.38
CA ALA A 53 -7.09 13.78 -0.17
C ALA A 53 -8.11 12.64 -0.34
N ASP A 54 -8.64 12.47 -1.56
CA ASP A 54 -9.55 11.37 -1.92
C ASP A 54 -8.91 9.98 -1.79
N ASP A 55 -7.61 9.86 -2.07
CA ASP A 55 -6.87 8.61 -1.99
C ASP A 55 -6.28 8.37 -0.59
N SER A 56 -6.44 9.31 0.36
CA SER A 56 -5.87 9.20 1.71
C SER A 56 -6.41 8.01 2.51
N PHE A 57 -7.64 7.56 2.22
CA PHE A 57 -8.20 6.37 2.87
C PHE A 57 -7.57 5.08 2.30
N ALA A 58 -7.43 5.00 0.98
CA ALA A 58 -6.76 3.90 0.31
C ALA A 58 -5.28 3.82 0.71
N PHE A 59 -4.60 4.98 0.73
CA PHE A 59 -3.22 5.13 1.17
C PHE A 59 -3.00 4.52 2.56
N ARG A 60 -3.81 4.90 3.55
CA ARG A 60 -3.72 4.34 4.91
C ARG A 60 -3.97 2.83 4.94
N SER A 61 -4.89 2.33 4.12
CA SER A 61 -5.19 0.90 4.02
C SER A 61 -4.01 0.11 3.44
N ILE A 62 -3.38 0.65 2.39
CA ILE A 62 -2.18 0.08 1.77
C ILE A 62 -0.99 0.12 2.73
N LEU A 63 -0.78 1.25 3.39
CA LEU A 63 0.29 1.42 4.39
C LEU A 63 0.15 0.38 5.51
N LYS A 64 -1.06 0.19 6.05
CA LYS A 64 -1.36 -0.86 7.06
C LYS A 64 -1.17 -2.28 6.56
N ARG A 65 -1.32 -2.52 5.26
CA ARG A 65 -1.13 -3.83 4.65
C ARG A 65 0.35 -4.16 4.50
N LEU A 66 1.13 -3.22 3.94
CA LEU A 66 2.55 -3.41 3.66
C LEU A 66 3.43 -3.25 4.89
N CYS A 67 3.02 -2.38 5.82
CA CYS A 67 3.87 -1.92 6.91
C CYS A 67 3.19 -2.12 8.27
N ILE A 68 4.02 -2.32 9.29
CA ILE A 68 3.63 -2.44 10.68
C ILE A 68 3.81 -1.06 11.32
N LEU A 69 2.71 -0.46 11.75
CA LEU A 69 2.74 0.79 12.51
C LEU A 69 3.16 0.51 13.95
N GLN A 70 4.33 1.02 14.32
CA GLN A 70 4.82 1.06 15.69
C GLN A 70 4.19 2.25 16.42
N LYS A 71 3.12 2.00 17.17
CA LYS A 71 2.34 3.03 17.89
C LYS A 71 3.16 3.83 18.91
N SER A 72 4.29 3.30 19.38
CA SER A 72 5.17 4.01 20.32
C SER A 72 5.91 5.19 19.69
N SER A 73 6.13 5.16 18.38
CA SER A 73 7.07 6.07 17.71
C SER A 73 6.54 6.63 16.39
N ASN A 74 5.28 6.34 16.04
CA ASN A 74 4.67 6.67 14.73
C ASN A 74 5.53 6.22 13.53
N LEU A 75 6.28 5.14 13.75
CA LEU A 75 7.24 4.60 12.82
C LEU A 75 6.61 3.41 12.10
N TRP A 76 6.70 3.42 10.77
CA TRP A 76 6.23 2.35 9.92
C TRP A 76 7.41 1.49 9.52
N LEU A 77 7.30 0.19 9.81
CA LEU A 77 8.27 -0.82 9.42
C LEU A 77 7.68 -1.61 8.27
N LEU A 78 8.39 -1.67 7.14
CA LEU A 78 8.04 -2.56 6.05
C LEU A 78 8.11 -4.01 6.57
N ARG A 79 7.11 -4.83 6.26
CA ARG A 79 7.16 -6.25 6.60
C ARG A 79 8.28 -6.93 5.80
N ASP A 80 9.02 -7.84 6.43
CA ASP A 80 10.09 -8.62 5.78
C ASP A 80 9.60 -9.38 4.53
N GLU A 81 8.31 -9.71 4.46
CA GLU A 81 7.66 -10.29 3.26
C GLU A 81 7.81 -9.43 2.00
N TYR A 82 8.08 -8.13 2.15
CA TYR A 82 8.19 -7.15 1.07
C TYR A 82 9.59 -6.51 0.99
N GLN A 83 10.53 -6.93 1.85
CA GLN A 83 11.90 -6.42 1.93
C GLN A 83 12.82 -7.06 0.89
#